data_AF-A0A817S643-F1
#
_entry.id   AF-A0A817S643-F1
#
_cell.length_a   1.000
_cell.length_b   1.000
_cell.length_c   1.000
_cell.angle_alpha   90.00
_cell.angle_beta   90.00
_cell.angle_gamma   90.00
#
_symmetry.space_group_name_H-M   'P 1'
#
loop_
_entity.id
_entity.type
_entity.pdbx_description
1 polymer ?
#
loop_
_entity_poly.entity_id
_entity_poly.type
_entity_poly.pdbx_seq_one_letter_code
_entity_poly.pdbx_strand_id
1 'polypeptide(L)'
;MKMKSIYTVIRNKRNEIIDWIEYHRMIGIEHFYLHDNLSEDHIDIFLKYYLDQDIVTIIKWPFRPIQNQHWNMIQSASMNHALKNFGPFNKWMGYFDVDEYFQLNNTNEQLILSRKKSLVELLDQSFPETKFPGGVQFYNCTISCFLSQEEILASRHLNIFQKCNSIVESRDYFRRAKLFIRP
;
A
#
# COMPACT_ATOMS: atom_id res chain seq x y z
N MET A 1 -0.39 -12.83 -16.54
CA MET A 1 -1.53 -12.21 -15.84
C MET A 1 -1.06 -10.84 -15.35
N LYS A 2 -1.89 -9.78 -15.43
CA LYS A 2 -1.52 -8.46 -14.88
C LYS A 2 -1.55 -8.52 -13.34
N MET A 3 -0.55 -7.92 -12.68
CA MET A 3 -0.36 -7.91 -11.23
C MET A 3 -1.31 -6.94 -10.51
N LYS A 4 -1.41 -7.11 -9.20
CA LYS A 4 -2.12 -6.20 -8.28
C LYS A 4 -1.09 -5.59 -7.36
N SER A 5 -0.81 -4.30 -7.52
CA SER A 5 0.28 -3.68 -6.78
C SER A 5 -0.13 -2.47 -5.97
N ILE A 6 0.76 -2.11 -5.07
CA ILE A 6 0.77 -0.79 -4.45
C ILE A 6 2.11 -0.11 -4.76
N TYR A 7 2.04 1.18 -5.03
CA TYR A 7 3.18 2.09 -5.07
C TYR A 7 3.22 2.95 -3.80
N THR A 8 4.43 3.22 -3.32
CA THR A 8 4.69 4.22 -2.29
C THR A 8 6.07 4.86 -2.46
N VAL A 9 6.26 6.07 -1.92
CA VAL A 9 7.57 6.70 -1.73
C VAL A 9 7.90 6.73 -0.25
N ILE A 10 9.10 6.30 0.10
CA ILE A 10 9.49 6.06 1.49
C ILE A 10 10.80 6.75 1.83
N ARG A 11 10.95 7.10 3.11
CA ARG A 11 12.22 7.52 3.69
C ARG A 11 12.28 7.08 5.15
N ASN A 12 13.26 6.26 5.49
CA ASN A 12 13.49 5.77 6.85
C ASN A 12 12.23 5.11 7.47
N LYS A 13 11.61 4.18 6.75
CA LYS A 13 10.34 3.52 7.11
C LYS A 13 10.48 2.04 7.50
N ARG A 14 11.70 1.61 7.85
CA ARG A 14 11.99 0.24 8.27
C ARG A 14 11.05 -0.31 9.34
N ASN A 15 10.61 0.50 10.30
CA ASN A 15 9.85 0.00 11.43
C ASN A 15 8.39 -0.33 11.08
N GLU A 16 7.84 0.30 10.05
CA GLU A 16 6.42 0.19 9.69
C GLU A 16 6.18 -0.63 8.41
N ILE A 17 7.20 -0.75 7.56
CA ILE A 17 7.03 -1.25 6.19
C ILE A 17 6.62 -2.72 6.09
N ILE A 18 7.09 -3.58 7.00
CA ILE A 18 6.76 -5.03 6.96
C ILE A 18 5.28 -5.24 7.25
N ASP A 19 4.80 -4.57 8.29
CA ASP A 19 3.43 -4.65 8.79
C ASP A 19 2.46 -4.18 7.71
N TRP A 20 2.84 -3.08 7.07
CA TRP A 20 2.12 -2.52 5.95
C TRP A 20 2.12 -3.47 4.73
N ILE A 21 3.26 -4.08 4.38
CA ILE A 21 3.33 -5.08 3.30
C ILE A 21 2.44 -6.28 3.64
N GLU A 22 2.60 -6.89 4.80
CA GLU A 22 1.87 -8.09 5.19
C GLU A 22 0.36 -7.84 5.23
N TYR A 23 -0.10 -6.74 5.82
CA TYR A 23 -1.52 -6.39 5.81
C TYR A 23 -2.09 -6.33 4.38
N HIS A 24 -1.41 -5.62 3.48
CA HIS A 24 -1.90 -5.45 2.12
C HIS A 24 -1.83 -6.76 1.33
N ARG A 25 -0.86 -7.64 1.62
CA ARG A 25 -0.81 -9.00 1.06
C ARG A 25 -2.00 -9.84 1.52
N MET A 26 -2.41 -9.71 2.77
CA MET A 26 -3.55 -10.45 3.33
C MET A 26 -4.87 -10.09 2.64
N ILE A 27 -5.03 -8.85 2.18
CA ILE A 27 -6.19 -8.43 1.39
C ILE A 27 -6.01 -8.70 -0.12
N GLY A 28 -4.92 -9.33 -0.55
CA GLY A 28 -4.71 -9.79 -1.92
C GLY A 28 -3.95 -8.85 -2.84
N ILE A 29 -3.14 -7.95 -2.28
CA ILE A 29 -2.08 -7.25 -3.03
C ILE A 29 -0.90 -8.21 -3.23
N GLU A 30 -0.35 -8.23 -4.44
CA GLU A 30 0.66 -9.20 -4.86
C GLU A 30 2.06 -8.59 -4.92
N HIS A 31 2.17 -7.28 -5.22
CA HIS A 31 3.45 -6.61 -5.45
C HIS A 31 3.53 -5.20 -4.85
N PHE A 32 4.72 -4.77 -4.47
CA PHE A 32 4.97 -3.46 -3.90
C PHE A 32 6.12 -2.74 -4.60
N TYR A 33 5.86 -1.55 -5.13
CA TYR A 33 6.87 -0.66 -5.69
C TYR A 33 7.23 0.41 -4.66
N LEU A 34 8.46 0.36 -4.16
CA LEU A 34 8.96 1.25 -3.11
C LEU A 34 9.97 2.21 -3.71
N HIS A 35 9.60 3.48 -3.87
CA HIS A 35 10.55 4.54 -4.20
C HIS A 35 11.28 4.99 -2.94
N ASP A 36 12.51 4.51 -2.75
CA ASP A 36 13.36 4.83 -1.61
C ASP A 36 14.02 6.21 -1.79
N ASN A 37 13.50 7.21 -1.11
CA ASN A 37 14.02 8.57 -1.10
C ASN A 37 15.04 8.77 0.01
N LEU A 38 16.28 8.38 -0.26
CA LEU A 38 17.43 8.67 0.61
C LEU A 38 17.25 8.10 2.03
N SER A 39 16.78 6.85 2.13
CA SER A 39 16.80 6.16 3.42
C SER A 39 18.23 5.78 3.83
N GLU A 40 18.46 5.82 5.14
CA GLU A 40 19.72 5.50 5.82
C GLU A 40 19.54 4.31 6.78
N ASP A 41 18.35 3.72 6.82
CA ASP A 41 17.94 2.63 7.72
C ASP A 41 18.22 1.21 7.16
N HIS A 42 18.92 1.13 6.02
CA HIS A 42 19.25 -0.12 5.32
C HIS A 42 18.03 -1.00 5.00
N ILE A 43 16.96 -0.36 4.52
CA ILE A 43 15.69 -1.03 4.20
C ILE A 43 15.80 -2.21 3.23
N ASP A 44 16.76 -2.19 2.31
CA ASP A 44 17.03 -3.28 1.36
C ASP A 44 17.48 -4.56 2.06
N ILE A 45 18.34 -4.45 3.07
CA ILE A 45 18.76 -5.60 3.90
C ILE A 45 17.55 -6.14 4.66
N PHE A 46 16.74 -5.25 5.21
CA PHE A 46 15.56 -5.61 6.00
C PHE A 46 14.46 -6.26 5.17
N LEU A 47 14.32 -5.85 3.90
CA LEU A 47 13.35 -6.40 2.96
C LEU A 47 13.91 -7.54 2.10
N LYS A 48 15.09 -8.07 2.42
CA LYS A 48 15.75 -9.11 1.61
C LYS A 48 14.83 -10.30 1.28
N TYR A 49 14.08 -10.80 2.26
CA TYR A 49 13.11 -11.87 2.04
C TYR A 49 12.07 -11.51 0.97
N TYR A 50 11.54 -10.29 1.00
CA TYR A 50 10.55 -9.81 0.04
C TYR A 50 11.13 -9.56 -1.35
N LEU A 51 12.38 -9.10 -1.41
CA LEU A 51 13.11 -8.90 -2.66
C LEU A 51 13.42 -10.25 -3.32
N ASP A 52 13.91 -11.23 -2.56
CA ASP A 52 14.25 -12.57 -3.05
C ASP A 52 13.01 -13.37 -3.53
N GLN A 53 11.80 -12.94 -3.14
CA GLN A 53 10.52 -13.54 -3.55
C GLN A 53 9.79 -12.72 -4.62
N ASP A 54 10.42 -11.67 -5.16
CA ASP A 54 9.82 -10.73 -6.12
C ASP A 54 8.50 -10.11 -5.63
N ILE A 55 8.31 -9.99 -4.31
CA ILE A 55 7.12 -9.33 -3.71
C ILE A 55 7.32 -7.81 -3.69
N VAL A 56 8.56 -7.36 -3.57
CA VAL A 56 8.95 -5.95 -3.48
C VAL A 56 9.92 -5.61 -4.61
N THR A 57 9.75 -4.43 -5.20
CA THR A 57 10.76 -3.77 -6.02
C THR A 57 11.13 -2.44 -5.37
N ILE A 58 12.41 -2.25 -5.07
CA ILE A 58 12.93 -0.96 -4.57
C ILE A 58 13.52 -0.16 -5.73
N ILE A 59 13.07 1.08 -5.87
CA ILE A 59 13.58 2.06 -6.82
C ILE A 59 14.29 3.14 -6.02
N LYS A 60 15.60 3.31 -6.23
CA LYS A 60 16.32 4.42 -5.61
C LYS A 60 15.81 5.74 -6.19
N TRP A 61 15.39 6.64 -5.32
CA TRP A 61 14.81 7.93 -5.68
C TRP A 61 15.59 9.10 -5.03
N PRO A 62 16.86 9.34 -5.40
CA PRO A 62 17.78 10.20 -4.65
C PRO A 62 17.58 11.71 -4.88
N PHE A 63 16.33 12.15 -5.07
CA PHE A 63 16.01 13.55 -5.34
C PHE A 63 15.73 14.31 -4.04
N ARG A 64 16.30 15.51 -3.93
CA ARG A 64 16.06 16.44 -2.82
C ARG A 64 15.26 17.64 -3.35
N PRO A 65 14.42 18.27 -2.53
CA PRO A 65 13.73 19.48 -2.94
C PRO A 65 14.78 20.56 -3.19
N ILE A 66 14.74 21.17 -4.38
CA ILE A 66 15.51 22.37 -4.67
C ILE A 66 14.85 23.52 -3.90
N GLN A 67 15.61 24.54 -3.45
CA GLN A 67 15.07 25.67 -2.69
C GLN A 67 13.72 26.18 -3.27
N ASN A 68 12.71 26.32 -2.40
CA ASN A 68 11.32 26.67 -2.71
C ASN A 68 10.50 25.61 -3.50
N GLN A 69 11.03 24.41 -3.77
CA GLN A 69 10.24 23.30 -4.28
C GLN A 69 9.62 22.46 -3.17
N HIS A 70 8.37 22.08 -3.38
CA HIS A 70 7.56 21.37 -2.40
C HIS A 70 7.78 19.86 -2.55
N TRP A 71 7.77 19.14 -1.43
CA TRP A 71 7.78 17.67 -1.35
C TRP A 71 6.85 17.01 -2.39
N ASN A 72 5.69 17.63 -2.63
CA ASN A 72 4.70 17.19 -3.61
C ASN A 72 5.28 16.97 -5.01
N MET A 73 6.26 17.76 -5.45
CA MET A 73 6.89 17.57 -6.77
C MET A 73 7.68 16.27 -6.85
N ILE A 74 8.44 15.94 -5.80
CA ILE A 74 9.23 14.71 -5.72
C ILE A 74 8.29 13.50 -5.71
N GLN A 75 7.23 13.57 -4.90
CA GLN A 75 6.21 12.53 -4.81
C GLN A 75 5.46 12.35 -6.14
N SER A 76 5.08 13.46 -6.79
CA SER A 76 4.38 13.40 -8.09
C SER A 76 5.27 12.82 -9.17
N ALA A 77 6.57 13.16 -9.16
CA ALA A 77 7.53 12.61 -10.10
C ALA A 77 7.74 11.10 -9.89
N SER A 78 7.84 10.62 -8.64
CA SER A 78 7.95 9.17 -8.37
C SER A 78 6.66 8.42 -8.72
N MET A 79 5.48 9.00 -8.45
CA MET A 79 4.19 8.43 -8.87
C MET A 79 4.12 8.28 -10.39
N ASN A 80 4.47 9.33 -11.14
CA ASN A 80 4.47 9.29 -12.60
C ASN A 80 5.50 8.30 -13.15
N HIS A 81 6.68 8.21 -12.52
CA HIS A 81 7.67 7.19 -12.86
C HIS A 81 7.11 5.79 -12.65
N ALA A 82 6.47 5.52 -11.50
CA ALA A 82 5.88 4.23 -11.19
C ALA A 82 4.78 3.86 -12.20
N LEU A 83 3.86 4.78 -12.48
CA LEU A 83 2.80 4.57 -13.45
C LEU A 83 3.36 4.25 -14.84
N LYS A 84 4.30 5.06 -15.32
CA LYS A 84 4.86 4.88 -16.66
C LYS A 84 5.60 3.56 -16.83
N ASN A 85 6.41 3.18 -15.86
CA ASN A 85 7.30 2.02 -15.98
C ASN A 85 6.64 0.71 -15.53
N PHE A 86 5.73 0.78 -14.55
CA PHE A 86 5.14 -0.42 -13.95
C PHE A 86 3.65 -0.55 -14.24
N GLY A 87 2.95 0.53 -14.55
CA GLY A 87 1.51 0.52 -14.86
C GLY A 87 1.08 -0.55 -15.86
N PRO A 88 1.75 -0.71 -17.03
CA PRO A 88 1.37 -1.72 -18.03
C PRO A 88 1.31 -3.16 -17.51
N PHE A 89 2.07 -3.48 -16.45
CA PHE A 89 2.08 -4.80 -15.83
C PHE A 89 0.98 -5.00 -14.78
N ASN A 90 0.20 -3.97 -14.47
CA ASN A 90 -0.75 -3.95 -13.39
C ASN A 90 -2.20 -3.88 -13.88
N LYS A 91 -3.07 -4.65 -13.23
CA LYS A 91 -4.52 -4.55 -13.37
C LYS A 91 -5.04 -3.42 -12.51
N TRP A 92 -4.48 -3.32 -11.31
CA TRP A 92 -4.71 -2.26 -10.35
C TRP A 92 -3.38 -1.87 -9.73
N MET A 93 -3.17 -0.57 -9.57
CA MET A 93 -2.06 -0.01 -8.80
C MET A 93 -2.64 0.96 -7.77
N GLY A 94 -2.48 0.63 -6.49
CA GLY A 94 -2.87 1.50 -5.39
C GLY A 94 -1.76 2.50 -5.04
N TYR A 95 -2.11 3.73 -4.68
CA TYR A 95 -1.16 4.73 -4.17
C TYR A 95 -1.40 5.00 -2.69
N PHE A 96 -0.38 4.73 -1.89
CA PHE A 96 -0.45 4.72 -0.43
C PHE A 96 0.86 5.24 0.17
N ASP A 97 0.78 5.93 1.30
CA ASP A 97 1.90 6.10 2.22
C ASP A 97 1.98 4.86 3.15
N VAL A 98 3.15 4.61 3.74
CA VAL A 98 3.43 3.40 4.55
C VAL A 98 2.64 3.33 5.86
N ASP A 99 2.14 4.47 6.34
CA ASP A 99 1.24 4.54 7.49
C ASP A 99 -0.23 4.34 7.12
N GLU A 100 -0.54 4.09 5.84
CA GLU A 100 -1.91 4.05 5.31
C GLU A 100 -2.39 2.63 5.00
N TYR A 101 -3.49 2.24 5.64
CA TYR A 101 -4.08 0.91 5.54
C TYR A 101 -5.46 0.99 4.89
N PHE A 102 -5.71 0.18 3.87
CA PHE A 102 -7.05 0.13 3.24
C PHE A 102 -8.01 -0.72 4.08
N GLN A 103 -8.77 -0.06 4.97
CA GLN A 103 -9.76 -0.74 5.79
C GLN A 103 -10.97 -1.22 4.99
N LEU A 104 -11.38 -2.44 5.28
CA LEU A 104 -12.59 -3.06 4.73
C LEU A 104 -13.69 -3.00 5.77
N ASN A 105 -14.93 -2.81 5.32
CA ASN A 105 -16.07 -2.95 6.23
C ASN A 105 -16.17 -4.40 6.76
N ASN A 106 -16.83 -4.58 7.91
CA ASN A 106 -16.93 -5.89 8.60
C ASN A 106 -17.39 -7.03 7.68
N THR A 107 -18.33 -6.76 6.76
CA THR A 107 -18.84 -7.77 5.82
C THR A 107 -17.75 -8.23 4.84
N ASN A 108 -16.99 -7.28 4.28
CA ASN A 108 -15.90 -7.57 3.36
C ASN A 108 -14.73 -8.24 4.07
N GLU A 109 -14.40 -7.80 5.29
CA GLU A 109 -13.34 -8.40 6.11
C GLU A 109 -13.58 -9.90 6.32
N GLN A 110 -14.80 -10.31 6.67
CA GLN A 110 -15.14 -11.73 6.83
C GLN A 110 -14.96 -12.53 5.53
N LEU A 111 -15.24 -11.93 4.37
CA LEU A 111 -15.02 -12.57 3.07
C LEU A 111 -13.53 -12.75 2.75
N ILE A 112 -12.70 -11.78 3.12
CA ILE A 112 -11.24 -11.84 2.95
C ILE A 112 -10.61 -12.84 3.92
N LEU A 113 -11.00 -12.78 5.20
CA LEU A 113 -10.51 -13.69 6.23
C LEU A 113 -10.89 -15.15 5.94
N SER A 114 -12.07 -15.37 5.37
CA SER A 114 -12.49 -16.71 4.89
C SER A 114 -11.87 -17.10 3.54
N ARG A 115 -10.99 -16.25 2.97
CA ARG A 115 -10.33 -16.41 1.67
C ARG A 115 -11.32 -16.63 0.51
N LYS A 116 -12.54 -16.14 0.67
CA LYS A 116 -13.60 -16.23 -0.35
C LYS A 116 -13.47 -15.15 -1.41
N LYS A 117 -12.91 -13.97 -1.06
CA LYS A 117 -12.63 -12.86 -1.98
C LYS A 117 -11.39 -12.08 -1.55
N SER A 118 -10.66 -11.55 -2.51
CA SER A 118 -9.60 -10.55 -2.35
C SER A 118 -10.15 -9.13 -2.54
N LEU A 119 -9.41 -8.13 -2.06
CA LEU A 119 -9.69 -6.71 -2.32
C LEU A 119 -9.84 -6.45 -3.81
N VAL A 120 -8.99 -7.03 -4.65
CA VAL A 120 -9.06 -6.78 -6.09
C VAL A 120 -10.31 -7.37 -6.72
N GLU A 121 -10.77 -8.54 -6.27
CA GLU A 121 -12.06 -9.06 -6.75
C GLU A 121 -13.22 -8.18 -6.31
N LEU A 122 -13.15 -7.58 -5.11
CA LEU A 122 -14.11 -6.59 -4.67
C LEU A 122 -14.04 -5.32 -5.54
N LEU A 123 -12.84 -4.83 -5.86
CA LEU A 123 -12.64 -3.68 -6.74
C LEU A 123 -13.18 -3.94 -8.15
N ASP A 124 -12.93 -5.12 -8.72
CA ASP A 124 -13.43 -5.48 -10.04
C ASP A 124 -14.96 -5.58 -10.07
N GLN A 125 -15.56 -6.14 -9.02
CA GLN A 125 -17.02 -6.27 -8.91
C GLN A 125 -17.70 -4.92 -8.69
N SER A 126 -17.13 -4.08 -7.83
CA SER A 126 -17.70 -2.77 -7.51
C SER A 126 -17.41 -1.72 -8.58
N PHE A 127 -16.28 -1.83 -9.27
CA PHE A 127 -15.77 -0.82 -10.20
C PHE A 127 -15.31 -1.45 -11.52
N PRO A 128 -16.25 -1.97 -12.32
CA PRO A 128 -15.92 -2.61 -13.59
C PRO A 128 -15.29 -1.62 -14.59
N GLU A 129 -14.38 -2.12 -15.41
CA GLU A 129 -13.62 -1.33 -16.39
C GLU A 129 -14.50 -0.58 -17.39
N THR A 130 -15.65 -1.16 -17.76
CA THR A 130 -16.64 -0.53 -18.66
C THR A 130 -17.20 0.79 -18.15
N LYS A 131 -17.18 1.01 -16.82
CA LYS A 131 -17.69 2.24 -16.17
C LYS A 131 -16.59 3.07 -15.53
N PHE A 132 -15.50 2.44 -15.08
CA PHE A 132 -14.39 3.09 -14.38
C PHE A 132 -13.04 2.76 -15.03
N PRO A 133 -12.83 3.11 -16.31
CA PRO A 133 -11.66 2.65 -17.06
C PRO A 133 -10.32 3.14 -16.51
N GLY A 134 -10.26 4.34 -15.91
CA GLY A 134 -9.03 4.91 -15.34
C GLY A 134 -8.75 4.56 -13.87
N GLY A 135 -9.71 3.92 -13.19
CA GLY A 135 -9.62 3.58 -11.78
C GLY A 135 -10.58 4.39 -10.89
N VAL A 136 -10.32 4.39 -9.58
CA VAL A 136 -11.21 4.90 -8.55
C VAL A 136 -10.46 5.63 -7.44
N GLN A 137 -11.04 6.73 -6.99
CA GLN A 137 -10.59 7.46 -5.82
C GLN A 137 -11.59 7.26 -4.69
N PHE A 138 -11.12 6.70 -3.58
CA PHE A 138 -11.89 6.59 -2.35
C PHE A 138 -11.63 7.82 -1.49
N TYR A 139 -12.71 8.45 -1.05
CA TYR A 139 -12.67 9.54 -0.08
C TYR A 139 -12.95 8.96 1.31
N ASN A 140 -12.30 9.52 2.33
CA ASN A 140 -12.50 9.16 3.73
C ASN A 140 -12.10 7.71 4.11
N CYS A 141 -10.99 7.22 3.57
CA CYS A 141 -10.40 5.98 4.07
C CYS A 141 -9.80 6.24 5.46
N THR A 142 -10.25 5.47 6.47
CA THR A 142 -9.63 5.45 7.80
C THR A 142 -8.25 4.82 7.70
N ILE A 143 -7.28 5.47 8.33
CA ILE A 143 -5.85 5.13 8.25
C ILE A 143 -5.31 5.16 9.68
N SER A 144 -4.66 4.08 10.14
CA SER A 144 -3.57 4.09 11.16
C SER A 144 -3.44 2.75 11.92
N CYS A 145 -2.90 1.71 11.29
CA CYS A 145 -2.55 0.50 12.04
C CYS A 145 -1.04 0.48 12.30
N PHE A 146 -0.60 0.78 13.53
CA PHE A 146 0.79 0.56 13.92
C PHE A 146 0.88 -0.78 14.65
N LEU A 147 1.68 -1.68 14.10
CA LEU A 147 1.99 -2.99 14.66
C LEU A 147 3.51 -3.07 14.90
N SER A 148 3.97 -4.01 15.72
CA SER A 148 5.40 -4.27 15.90
C SER A 148 5.84 -5.54 15.14
N GLN A 149 7.14 -5.64 14.80
CA GLN A 149 7.70 -6.82 14.13
C GLN A 149 7.39 -8.15 14.80
N GLU A 150 7.47 -8.20 16.13
CA GLU A 150 7.14 -9.41 16.91
C GLU A 150 5.65 -9.77 16.75
N GLU A 151 4.78 -8.76 16.70
CA GLU A 151 3.35 -8.96 16.58
C GLU A 151 2.93 -9.52 15.22
N ILE A 152 3.57 -9.12 14.10
CA ILE A 152 3.23 -9.72 12.80
C ILE A 152 3.86 -11.10 12.62
N LEU A 153 5.07 -11.35 13.13
CA LEU A 153 5.65 -12.70 13.13
C LEU A 153 4.81 -13.69 13.96
N ALA A 154 4.19 -13.22 15.05
CA ALA A 154 3.30 -14.02 15.88
C ALA A 154 1.84 -14.06 15.36
N SER A 155 1.46 -13.16 14.46
CA SER A 155 0.06 -12.99 14.08
C SER A 155 -0.40 -14.00 13.03
N ARG A 156 -1.40 -14.78 13.41
CA ARG A 156 -2.36 -15.30 12.44
C ARG A 156 -3.22 -14.11 12.02
N HIS A 157 -3.02 -13.61 10.79
CA HIS A 157 -3.87 -12.73 9.97
C HIS A 157 -5.04 -12.00 10.70
N LEU A 158 -5.97 -12.74 11.30
CA LEU A 158 -7.04 -12.22 12.17
C LEU A 158 -6.57 -11.20 13.24
N ASN A 159 -5.44 -11.41 13.92
CA ASN A 159 -4.95 -10.51 14.97
C ASN A 159 -4.49 -9.15 14.40
N ILE A 160 -3.94 -9.15 13.18
CA ILE A 160 -3.56 -7.92 12.46
C ILE A 160 -4.83 -7.12 12.14
N PHE A 161 -5.86 -7.73 11.55
CA PHE A 161 -7.12 -7.04 11.24
C PHE A 161 -7.83 -6.50 12.48
N GLN A 162 -7.93 -7.29 13.54
CA GLN A 162 -8.60 -6.87 14.78
C GLN A 162 -7.94 -5.63 15.41
N LYS A 163 -6.61 -5.56 15.39
CA LYS A 163 -5.89 -4.37 15.88
C LYS A 163 -6.13 -3.16 14.99
N CYS A 164 -6.12 -3.34 13.67
CA CYS A 164 -6.48 -2.26 12.75
C CYS A 164 -7.95 -1.82 12.88
N ASN A 165 -8.85 -2.67 13.38
CA ASN A 165 -10.25 -2.32 13.67
C ASN A 165 -10.45 -1.61 15.02
N SER A 166 -9.49 -1.71 15.93
CA SER A 166 -9.56 -1.09 17.27
C SER A 166 -9.15 0.39 17.31
N ILE A 167 -8.86 0.98 16.15
CA ILE A 167 -8.54 2.40 16.00
C ILE A 167 -9.80 3.23 16.26
N VAL A 168 -9.69 4.21 17.16
CA VAL A 168 -10.81 5.04 17.61
C VAL A 168 -10.83 6.35 16.81
N GLU A 169 -11.98 6.69 16.22
CA GLU A 169 -12.20 7.88 15.37
C GLU A 169 -11.75 9.22 15.99
N SER A 170 -11.60 9.31 17.31
CA SER A 170 -11.31 10.55 18.02
C SER A 170 -9.82 10.87 18.22
N ARG A 171 -8.88 9.95 17.92
CA ARG A 171 -7.43 10.15 18.17
C ARG A 171 -6.55 10.08 16.91
N ASP A 172 -6.87 9.23 15.94
CA ASP A 172 -5.93 8.89 14.85
C ASP A 172 -6.44 9.23 13.44
N TYR A 173 -7.40 10.16 13.36
CA TYR A 173 -8.21 10.35 12.16
C TYR A 173 -7.70 11.47 11.25
N PHE A 174 -7.01 11.10 10.17
CA PHE A 174 -6.93 11.93 8.97
C PHE A 174 -7.64 11.20 7.83
N ARG A 175 -8.80 11.72 7.41
CA ARG A 175 -9.47 11.28 6.18
C ARG A 175 -8.60 11.67 5.00
N ARG A 176 -7.94 10.69 4.38
CA ARG A 176 -7.16 10.92 3.16
C ARG A 176 -7.82 10.22 1.99
N ALA A 177 -7.69 10.82 0.82
CA ALA A 177 -8.08 10.14 -0.39
C ALA A 177 -7.08 9.01 -0.69
N LYS A 178 -7.60 7.88 -1.18
CA LYS A 178 -6.80 6.78 -1.70
C LYS A 178 -7.15 6.54 -3.15
N LEU A 179 -6.14 6.35 -3.97
CA LEU A 179 -6.31 6.16 -5.40
C LEU A 179 -5.90 4.73 -5.76
N PHE A 180 -6.80 4.02 -6.42
CA PHE A 180 -6.47 2.83 -7.17
C PHE A 180 -6.62 3.17 -8.64
N ILE A 181 -5.52 3.21 -9.36
CA ILE A 181 -5.55 3.41 -10.81
C ILE A 181 -5.64 2.06 -11.52
N ARG A 182 -6.27 2.09 -12.69
CA ARG A 182 -6.29 0.99 -13.65
C ARG A 182 -5.47 1.44 -14.86
N PRO A 183 -4.17 1.08 -14.93
CA PRO A 183 -3.25 1.56 -15.97
C PRO A 183 -3.43 0.89 -17.34
#